data_AF-A0A1H1VL46-F1
#
_entry.id   AF-A0A1H1VL46-F1
#
_cell.length_a   1.000
_cell.length_b   1.000
_cell.length_c   1.000
_cell.angle_alpha   90.00
_cell.angle_beta   90.00
_cell.angle_gamma   90.00
#
_symmetry.space_group_name_H-M   'P 1'
#
loop_
_entity.id
_entity.type
_entity.pdbx_description
1 polymer ?
#
loop_
_entity_poly.entity_id
_entity_poly.type
_entity_poly.pdbx_seq_one_letter_code
_entity_poly.pdbx_strand_id
1 'polypeptide(L)'
;MSAISSNSKHRIVWVWGQITPQLRSELIAFWADNGALADPCEAWRRTFEVASVVLDEEGRLAGVCSVYCAYSPGAGAFYWFYRTFIRTDCRDVGLAPRLFAHTFEQLALAYADEPQAPVGVMIVVENPKLHTAAGIRVIERAGFQHLGIDDSGQSVWHRLFRPLEQEPAR
;
A
#
# COMPACT_ATOMS: atom_id res chain seq x y z
N MET A 1 -23.07 18.79 21.51
CA MET A 1 -22.89 17.95 20.31
C MET A 1 -22.12 18.78 19.29
N SER A 2 -20.80 18.61 19.22
CA SER A 2 -19.97 19.35 18.26
C SER A 2 -19.53 18.35 17.19
N ALA A 3 -19.98 18.55 15.96
CA ALA A 3 -19.52 17.81 14.80
C ALA A 3 -18.03 18.08 14.61
N ILE A 4 -17.20 17.04 14.74
CA ILE A 4 -15.81 17.08 14.31
C ILE A 4 -15.86 17.03 12.79
N SER A 5 -15.89 18.19 12.15
CA SER A 5 -15.63 18.30 10.71
C SER A 5 -14.19 17.89 10.47
N SER A 6 -13.97 16.60 10.20
CA SER A 6 -12.72 16.09 9.65
C SER A 6 -12.58 16.63 8.22
N ASN A 7 -12.14 17.89 8.09
CA ASN A 7 -11.71 18.43 6.81
C ASN A 7 -10.33 17.83 6.51
N SER A 8 -10.32 16.61 6.00
CA SER A 8 -9.07 15.95 5.59
C SER A 8 -8.54 16.67 4.36
N LYS A 9 -7.39 17.36 4.52
CA LYS A 9 -6.62 18.01 3.43
C LYS A 9 -6.30 17.10 2.23
N HIS A 10 -6.41 15.80 2.45
CA HIS A 10 -6.06 14.77 1.51
C HIS A 10 -7.25 13.84 1.25
N ARG A 11 -7.53 13.61 -0.03
CA ARG A 11 -8.54 12.66 -0.51
C ARG A 11 -7.87 11.42 -1.09
N ILE A 12 -8.25 10.25 -0.61
CA ILE A 12 -7.78 8.96 -1.15
C ILE A 12 -8.80 8.47 -2.18
N VAL A 13 -8.32 8.01 -3.33
CA VAL A 13 -9.15 7.54 -4.45
C VAL A 13 -8.67 6.16 -4.88
N TRP A 14 -9.59 5.20 -4.94
CA TRP A 14 -9.38 3.90 -5.56
C TRP A 14 -9.38 4.04 -7.09
N VAL A 15 -8.35 3.53 -7.75
CA VAL A 15 -8.15 3.67 -9.21
C VAL A 15 -7.71 2.37 -9.89
N TRP A 16 -7.67 1.26 -9.15
CA TRP A 16 -7.26 -0.04 -9.65
C TRP A 16 -8.06 -0.45 -10.88
N GLY A 17 -7.36 -0.84 -11.96
CA GLY A 17 -7.99 -1.20 -13.24
C GLY A 17 -8.65 -0.04 -14.00
N GLN A 18 -8.53 1.20 -13.49
CA GLN A 18 -9.23 2.39 -14.01
C GLN A 18 -8.27 3.54 -14.34
N ILE A 19 -7.00 3.23 -14.61
CA ILE A 19 -5.98 4.24 -14.92
C ILE A 19 -6.19 4.80 -16.33
N THR A 20 -6.59 6.07 -16.41
CA THR A 20 -6.73 6.82 -17.67
C THR A 20 -5.36 7.23 -18.24
N PRO A 21 -5.27 7.55 -19.55
CA PRO A 21 -4.04 8.09 -20.14
C PRO A 21 -3.53 9.36 -19.44
N GLN A 22 -4.45 10.22 -18.98
CA GLN A 22 -4.13 11.45 -18.24
C GLN A 22 -3.51 11.11 -16.87
N LEU A 23 -4.19 10.29 -16.06
CA LEU A 23 -3.69 9.89 -14.75
C LEU A 23 -2.36 9.13 -14.86
N ARG A 24 -2.19 8.31 -15.91
CA ARG A 24 -0.93 7.63 -16.20
C ARG A 24 0.22 8.61 -16.39
N SER A 25 -0.02 9.66 -17.18
CA SER A 25 0.99 10.70 -17.44
C SER A 25 1.32 11.47 -16.16
N GLU A 26 0.31 11.79 -15.34
CA GLU A 26 0.48 12.43 -14.03
C GLU A 26 1.28 11.56 -13.05
N LEU A 27 1.03 10.24 -13.00
CA LEU A 27 1.77 9.30 -12.14
C LEU A 27 3.25 9.20 -12.52
N ILE A 28 3.54 9.11 -13.82
CA ILE A 28 4.92 9.05 -14.32
C ILE A 28 5.66 10.34 -13.96
N ALA A 29 5.05 11.50 -14.23
CA ALA A 29 5.62 12.80 -13.84
C ALA A 29 5.82 12.90 -12.33
N PHE A 30 4.81 12.52 -11.55
CA PHE A 30 4.84 12.55 -10.09
C PHE A 30 6.01 11.76 -9.51
N TRP A 31 6.27 10.54 -10.00
CA TRP A 31 7.43 9.76 -9.53
C TRP A 31 8.76 10.35 -9.97
N ALA A 32 8.86 10.84 -11.21
CA ALA A 32 10.09 11.44 -11.74
C ALA A 32 10.46 12.72 -10.96
N ASP A 33 9.50 13.63 -10.79
CA ASP A 33 9.69 14.93 -10.12
C ASP A 33 10.09 14.77 -8.64
N ASN A 34 9.66 13.68 -8.01
CA ASN A 34 9.96 13.39 -6.61
C ASN A 34 11.14 12.40 -6.44
N GLY A 35 11.82 12.00 -7.52
CA GLY A 35 12.94 11.06 -7.48
C GLY A 35 12.56 9.67 -6.96
N ALA A 36 11.28 9.30 -7.00
CA ALA A 36 10.77 8.02 -6.51
C ALA A 36 10.97 6.89 -7.52
N LEU A 37 11.01 7.22 -8.81
CA LEU A 37 11.29 6.29 -9.89
C LEU A 37 11.88 7.05 -11.09
N ALA A 38 13.15 6.75 -11.40
CA ALA A 38 13.89 7.47 -12.43
C ALA A 38 13.75 6.85 -13.82
N ASP A 39 13.53 5.54 -13.92
CA ASP A 39 13.36 4.85 -15.21
C ASP A 39 11.93 5.08 -15.76
N PRO A 40 11.77 5.77 -16.90
CA PRO A 40 10.46 6.02 -17.50
C PRO A 40 9.72 4.75 -17.93
N CYS A 41 10.45 3.71 -18.36
CA CYS A 41 9.84 2.44 -18.77
C CYS A 41 9.24 1.72 -17.57
N GLU A 42 10.00 1.65 -16.47
CA GLU A 42 9.50 1.10 -15.21
C GLU A 42 8.36 1.95 -14.64
N ALA A 43 8.42 3.28 -14.77
CA ALA A 43 7.32 4.16 -14.34
C ALA A 43 6.04 3.88 -15.11
N TRP A 44 6.14 3.75 -16.43
CA TRP A 44 5.00 3.38 -17.25
C TRP A 44 4.46 2.00 -16.88
N ARG A 45 5.32 0.99 -16.69
CA ARG A 45 4.92 -0.36 -16.28
C ARG A 45 4.21 -0.35 -14.92
N ARG A 46 4.74 0.40 -13.95
CA ARG A 46 4.17 0.46 -12.60
C ARG A 46 2.81 1.16 -12.54
N THR A 47 2.43 1.92 -13.57
CA THR A 47 1.06 2.47 -13.64
C THR A 47 -0.02 1.39 -13.70
N PHE A 48 0.29 0.17 -14.19
CA PHE A 48 -0.66 -0.95 -14.17
C PHE A 48 -0.86 -1.56 -12.77
N GLU A 49 0.03 -1.23 -11.83
CA GLU A 49 0.00 -1.71 -10.45
C GLU A 49 -0.64 -0.68 -9.50
N VAL A 50 -1.02 0.51 -9.97
CA VAL A 50 -1.54 1.56 -9.08
C VAL A 50 -2.96 1.21 -8.64
N ALA A 51 -3.14 1.04 -7.32
CA ALA A 51 -4.43 0.71 -6.71
C ALA A 51 -5.14 1.93 -6.13
N SER A 52 -4.40 2.86 -5.53
CA SER A 52 -4.96 4.06 -4.94
C SER A 52 -4.03 5.25 -5.09
N VAL A 53 -4.61 6.44 -5.21
CA VAL A 53 -3.89 7.72 -5.20
C VAL A 53 -4.37 8.61 -4.06
N VAL A 54 -3.51 9.49 -3.60
CA VAL A 54 -3.82 10.57 -2.68
C VAL A 54 -3.79 11.87 -3.46
N LEU A 55 -4.84 12.67 -3.34
CA LEU A 55 -4.94 14.01 -3.90
C LEU A 55 -4.88 15.04 -2.77
N ASP A 56 -4.17 16.15 -3.00
CA ASP A 56 -4.14 17.32 -2.11
C ASP A 56 -5.42 18.17 -2.25
N GLU A 57 -5.45 19.31 -1.54
CA GLU A 57 -6.57 20.26 -1.55
C GLU A 57 -6.81 20.87 -2.96
N GLU A 58 -5.75 20.99 -3.77
CA GLU A 58 -5.81 21.47 -5.15
C GLU A 58 -6.12 20.35 -6.16
N GLY A 59 -6.30 19.11 -5.70
CA GLY A 59 -6.58 17.96 -6.56
C GLY A 59 -5.36 17.36 -7.26
N ARG A 60 -4.14 17.71 -6.86
CA ARG A 60 -2.88 17.18 -7.41
C ARG A 60 -2.43 15.94 -6.65
N LEU A 61 -1.67 15.07 -7.31
CA LEU A 61 -1.09 13.88 -6.67
C LEU A 61 -0.17 14.27 -5.49
N ALA A 62 -0.53 13.79 -4.32
CA ALA A 62 0.24 13.87 -3.07
C ALA A 62 0.87 12.52 -2.70
N GLY A 63 0.33 11.42 -3.21
CA GLY A 63 0.81 10.08 -2.93
C GLY A 63 0.16 9.02 -3.80
N VAL A 64 0.77 7.84 -3.79
CA VAL A 64 0.35 6.70 -4.58
C VAL A 64 0.63 5.42 -3.81
N CYS A 65 -0.28 4.46 -3.99
CA CYS A 65 -0.10 3.09 -3.60
C CYS A 65 -0.12 2.21 -4.86
N SER A 66 0.89 1.36 -5.01
CA SER A 66 0.92 0.29 -6.00
C SER A 66 0.88 -1.07 -5.33
N VAL A 67 0.21 -2.04 -5.98
CA VAL A 67 0.14 -3.44 -5.56
C VAL A 67 0.38 -4.38 -6.73
N TYR A 68 1.05 -5.49 -6.47
CA TYR A 68 1.19 -6.58 -7.43
C TYR A 68 1.02 -7.93 -6.72
N CYS A 69 0.53 -8.93 -7.47
CA CYS A 69 0.38 -10.28 -6.96
C CYS A 69 1.71 -11.02 -7.11
N ALA A 70 2.21 -11.60 -6.02
CA ALA A 70 3.33 -12.54 -6.07
C ALA A 70 3.22 -13.61 -4.99
N TYR A 71 3.83 -14.77 -5.26
CA TYR A 71 3.95 -15.85 -4.30
C TYR A 71 5.05 -15.53 -3.28
N SER A 72 4.76 -15.70 -1.99
CA SER A 72 5.77 -15.61 -0.93
C SER A 72 6.16 -17.02 -0.48
N PRO A 73 7.38 -17.50 -0.80
CA PRO A 73 7.83 -18.82 -0.35
C PRO A 73 7.83 -18.97 1.17
N GLY A 74 8.19 -17.92 1.90
CA GLY A 74 8.22 -17.93 3.37
C GLY A 74 6.85 -18.06 4.01
N ALA A 75 5.78 -17.62 3.34
CA ALA A 75 4.41 -17.72 3.82
C ALA A 75 3.57 -18.81 3.12
N GLY A 76 4.10 -19.44 2.07
CA GLY A 76 3.41 -20.52 1.34
C GLY A 76 2.15 -20.09 0.58
N ALA A 77 1.99 -18.80 0.25
CA ALA A 77 0.77 -18.27 -0.37
C ALA A 77 1.03 -17.04 -1.26
N PHE A 78 0.06 -16.70 -2.10
CA PHE A 78 0.05 -15.45 -2.87
C PHE A 78 -0.36 -14.26 -2.00
N TYR A 79 0.33 -13.14 -2.16
CA TYR A 79 0.06 -11.87 -1.47
C TYR A 79 -0.01 -10.71 -2.47
N TRP A 80 -0.79 -9.69 -2.12
CA TRP A 80 -0.66 -8.37 -2.72
C TRP A 80 0.55 -7.67 -2.08
N PHE A 81 1.64 -7.53 -2.80
CA PHE A 81 2.80 -6.77 -2.36
C PHE A 81 2.51 -5.28 -2.47
N TYR A 82 2.40 -4.62 -1.33
CA TYR A 82 2.02 -3.21 -1.22
C TYR A 82 3.25 -2.32 -1.15
N ARG A 83 3.26 -1.28 -1.98
CA ARG A 83 4.25 -0.20 -1.94
C ARG A 83 3.52 1.13 -1.90
N THR A 84 4.08 2.07 -1.13
CA THR A 84 3.54 3.43 -1.07
C THR A 84 4.63 4.47 -1.21
N PHE A 85 4.30 5.54 -1.91
CA PHE A 85 5.11 6.74 -1.99
C PHE A 85 4.23 7.96 -1.74
N ILE A 86 4.64 8.83 -0.82
CA ILE A 86 3.99 10.11 -0.51
C ILE A 86 5.05 11.19 -0.61
N ARG A 87 4.79 12.26 -1.37
CA ARG A 87 5.74 13.38 -1.50
C ARG A 87 5.94 14.07 -0.15
N THR A 88 7.14 14.60 0.06
CA THR A 88 7.65 14.93 1.40
C THR A 88 6.84 16.02 2.12
N ASP A 89 6.37 17.03 1.39
CA ASP A 89 5.56 18.15 1.89
C ASP A 89 4.14 17.75 2.30
N CYS A 90 3.65 16.59 1.84
CA CYS A 90 2.33 16.04 2.17
C CYS A 90 2.38 14.90 3.20
N ARG A 91 3.53 14.65 3.84
CA ARG A 91 3.67 13.58 4.84
C ARG A 91 3.07 13.97 6.18
N ASP A 92 1.75 14.09 6.20
CA ASP A 92 0.98 14.28 7.41
C ASP A 92 0.98 13.00 8.26
N VAL A 93 0.95 13.18 9.58
CA VAL A 93 0.80 12.07 10.53
C VAL A 93 -0.50 11.33 10.22
N GLY A 94 -0.39 10.02 9.97
CA GLY A 94 -1.54 9.16 9.72
C GLY A 94 -1.98 9.04 8.26
N LEU A 95 -1.42 9.81 7.31
CA LEU A 95 -1.80 9.69 5.90
C LEU A 95 -1.44 8.32 5.30
N ALA A 96 -0.22 7.83 5.51
CA ALA A 96 0.19 6.51 5.04
C ALA A 96 -0.67 5.37 5.64
N PRO A 97 -0.94 5.32 6.97
CA PRO A 97 -1.90 4.37 7.53
C PRO A 97 -3.31 4.46 6.94
N ARG A 98 -3.83 5.67 6.69
CA ARG A 98 -5.15 5.85 6.06
C ARG A 98 -5.17 5.35 4.62
N LEU A 99 -4.12 5.64 3.85
CA LEU A 99 -3.96 5.14 2.48
C LEU A 99 -3.91 3.61 2.48
N PHE A 100 -3.09 3.01 3.35
CA PHE A 100 -3.04 1.56 3.50
C PHE A 100 -4.41 0.96 3.88
N ALA A 101 -5.08 1.50 4.90
CA ALA A 101 -6.38 1.00 5.34
C ALA A 101 -7.41 1.03 4.20
N HIS A 102 -7.49 2.14 3.47
CA HIS A 102 -8.38 2.26 2.32
C HIS A 102 -8.05 1.22 1.23
N THR A 103 -6.78 1.10 0.82
CA THR A 103 -6.38 0.12 -0.20
C THR A 103 -6.64 -1.31 0.28
N PHE A 104 -6.35 -1.63 1.53
CA PHE A 104 -6.58 -2.95 2.12
C PHE A 104 -8.06 -3.32 2.09
N GLU A 105 -8.94 -2.40 2.50
CA GLU A 105 -10.39 -2.61 2.49
C GLU A 105 -10.93 -2.86 1.07
N GLN A 106 -10.46 -2.09 0.08
CA GLN A 106 -10.86 -2.27 -1.32
C GLN A 106 -10.37 -3.60 -1.89
N LEU A 107 -9.12 -3.99 -1.61
CA LEU A 107 -8.61 -5.29 -2.03
C LEU A 107 -9.34 -6.45 -1.36
N ALA A 108 -9.63 -6.33 -0.05
CA ALA A 108 -10.39 -7.34 0.68
C ALA A 108 -11.80 -7.48 0.09
N LEU A 109 -12.49 -6.37 -0.17
CA LEU A 109 -13.81 -6.37 -0.77
C LEU A 109 -13.83 -7.01 -2.17
N ALA A 110 -12.79 -6.77 -2.97
CA ALA A 110 -12.72 -7.25 -4.35
C ALA A 110 -12.23 -8.70 -4.46
N TYR A 111 -11.37 -9.17 -3.54
CA TYR A 111 -10.60 -10.41 -3.75
C TYR A 111 -10.59 -11.39 -2.58
N ALA A 112 -11.10 -11.06 -1.39
CA ALA A 112 -10.99 -11.98 -0.24
C ALA A 112 -11.78 -13.29 -0.39
N ASP A 113 -12.80 -13.30 -1.27
CA ASP A 113 -13.63 -14.47 -1.58
C ASP A 113 -13.25 -15.16 -2.91
N GLU A 114 -12.32 -14.57 -3.66
CA GLU A 114 -11.96 -15.07 -4.97
C GLU A 114 -11.04 -16.30 -4.84
N PRO A 115 -11.41 -17.46 -5.42
CA PRO A 115 -10.55 -18.64 -5.39
C PRO A 115 -9.19 -18.33 -6.01
N GLN A 116 -8.11 -18.76 -5.34
CA GLN A 116 -6.72 -18.54 -5.75
C GLN A 116 -6.26 -17.06 -5.75
N ALA A 117 -7.07 -16.12 -5.29
CA ALA A 117 -6.63 -14.76 -5.08
C ALA A 117 -5.64 -14.67 -3.91
N PRO A 118 -4.84 -13.58 -3.84
CA PRO A 118 -3.95 -13.37 -2.71
C PRO A 118 -4.68 -13.36 -1.37
N VAL A 119 -4.10 -14.02 -0.36
CA VAL A 119 -4.71 -14.21 0.97
C VAL A 119 -4.67 -12.95 1.84
N GLY A 120 -3.94 -11.93 1.40
CA GLY A 120 -3.77 -10.68 2.13
C GLY A 120 -2.77 -9.75 1.46
N VAL A 121 -2.26 -8.81 2.26
CA VAL A 121 -1.28 -7.81 1.84
C VAL A 121 0.06 -8.07 2.52
N MET A 122 1.15 -7.95 1.75
CA MET A 122 2.53 -8.05 2.23
C MET A 122 3.25 -6.72 2.03
N ILE A 123 4.04 -6.30 3.00
CA ILE A 123 4.92 -5.12 2.89
C ILE A 123 6.36 -5.52 3.15
N VAL A 124 7.26 -4.88 2.43
CA VAL A 124 8.70 -4.92 2.68
C VAL A 124 9.11 -3.52 3.16
N VAL A 125 9.68 -3.44 4.35
CA VAL A 125 9.96 -2.16 5.01
C VAL A 125 11.36 -1.68 4.64
N GLU A 126 11.41 -0.89 3.57
CA GLU A 126 12.66 -0.29 3.06
C GLU A 126 13.09 0.96 3.86
N ASN A 127 12.15 1.67 4.49
CA ASN A 127 12.43 2.94 5.19
C ASN A 127 12.99 2.69 6.61
N PRO A 128 14.24 3.08 6.92
CA PRO A 128 14.85 2.83 8.23
C PRO A 128 14.09 3.46 9.41
N LYS A 129 13.32 4.53 9.17
CA LYS A 129 12.49 5.16 10.23
C LYS A 129 11.44 4.21 10.79
N LEU A 130 11.02 3.22 10.00
CA LEU A 130 10.04 2.23 10.39
C LEU A 130 10.64 1.05 11.18
N HIS A 131 11.97 0.94 11.26
CA HIS A 131 12.64 -0.09 12.07
C HIS A 131 12.75 0.31 13.55
N THR A 132 12.41 1.55 13.90
CA THR A 132 12.34 2.02 15.29
C THR A 132 11.15 1.40 16.03
N ALA A 133 11.19 1.34 17.36
CA ALA A 133 10.06 0.84 18.16
C ALA A 133 8.75 1.60 17.90
N ALA A 134 8.83 2.90 17.57
CA ALA A 134 7.65 3.68 17.20
C ALA A 134 7.12 3.29 15.81
N GLY A 135 8.02 3.07 14.84
CA GLY A 135 7.67 2.59 13.51
C GLY A 135 7.02 1.21 13.53
N ILE A 136 7.61 0.27 14.27
CA ILE A 136 7.07 -1.08 14.46
C ILE A 136 5.65 -1.03 15.03
N ARG A 137 5.40 -0.22 16.06
CA ARG A 137 4.05 -0.05 16.61
C ARG A 137 3.04 0.49 15.60
N VAL A 138 3.46 1.31 14.64
CA VAL A 138 2.57 1.77 13.56
C VAL A 138 2.18 0.61 12.65
N ILE A 139 3.13 -0.27 12.32
CA ILE A 139 2.91 -1.46 11.48
C ILE A 139 1.97 -2.45 12.20
N GLU A 140 2.25 -2.75 13.48
CA GLU A 140 1.43 -3.66 14.30
C GLU A 140 0.00 -3.14 14.47
N ARG A 141 -0.17 -1.83 14.74
CA ARG A 141 -1.51 -1.21 14.85
C ARG A 141 -2.28 -1.22 13.53
N ALA A 142 -1.58 -1.28 12.40
CA ALA A 142 -2.19 -1.48 11.10
C ALA A 142 -2.57 -2.96 10.85
N GLY A 143 -2.34 -3.85 11.81
CA GLY A 143 -2.76 -5.26 11.78
C GLY A 143 -1.75 -6.20 11.12
N PHE A 144 -0.53 -5.75 10.90
CA PHE A 144 0.53 -6.56 10.31
C PHE A 144 1.22 -7.45 11.33
N GLN A 145 1.55 -8.66 10.91
CA GLN A 145 2.38 -9.62 11.62
C GLN A 145 3.75 -9.71 10.95
N HIS A 146 4.81 -9.79 11.76
CA HIS A 146 6.17 -9.93 11.26
C HIS A 146 6.39 -11.35 10.74
N LEU A 147 6.84 -11.47 9.50
CA LEU A 147 7.15 -12.77 8.88
C LEU A 147 8.64 -13.10 8.97
N GLY A 148 9.50 -12.10 8.88
CA GLY A 148 10.95 -12.29 8.90
C GLY A 148 11.69 -11.18 8.15
N ILE A 149 12.86 -11.52 7.63
CA ILE A 149 13.74 -10.61 6.89
C ILE A 149 14.00 -11.24 5.51
N ASP A 150 14.00 -10.43 4.46
CA ASP A 150 14.38 -10.90 3.11
C ASP A 150 15.91 -10.96 2.90
N ASP A 151 16.32 -11.40 1.72
CA ASP A 151 17.74 -11.53 1.34
C ASP A 151 18.48 -10.17 1.32
N SER A 152 17.74 -9.06 1.26
CA SER A 152 18.29 -7.69 1.30
C SER A 152 18.36 -7.13 2.72
N GLY A 153 18.01 -7.91 3.74
CA GLY A 153 18.02 -7.46 5.14
C GLY A 153 16.80 -6.62 5.53
N GLN A 154 15.73 -6.60 4.71
CA GLN A 154 14.54 -5.79 4.97
C GLN A 154 13.47 -6.60 5.69
N SER A 155 12.82 -6.00 6.70
CA SER A 155 11.76 -6.70 7.43
C SER A 155 10.51 -6.86 6.56
N VAL A 156 10.00 -8.08 6.50
CA VAL A 156 8.81 -8.48 5.76
C VAL A 156 7.66 -8.69 6.73
N TRP A 157 6.51 -8.09 6.42
CA TRP A 157 5.31 -8.17 7.23
C TRP A 157 4.11 -8.50 6.36
N HIS A 158 3.11 -9.16 6.94
CA HIS A 158 1.88 -9.47 6.23
C HIS A 158 0.63 -9.19 7.07
N ARG A 159 -0.48 -8.91 6.41
CA ARG A 159 -1.81 -8.82 7.01
C ARG A 159 -2.78 -9.59 6.12
N LEU A 160 -3.40 -10.61 6.70
CA LEU A 160 -4.40 -11.42 6.00
C LEU A 160 -5.73 -10.68 5.87
N PHE A 161 -6.48 -10.95 4.80
CA PHE A 161 -7.86 -10.46 4.68
C PHE A 161 -8.80 -11.13 5.68
N ARG A 162 -8.51 -12.40 5.99
CA ARG A 162 -9.22 -13.22 6.98
C ARG A 162 -8.19 -13.99 7.80
N PRO A 163 -8.47 -14.30 9.07
CA PRO A 163 -7.69 -15.29 9.79
C PRO A 163 -7.63 -16.59 8.96
N LEU A 164 -6.47 -17.22 8.88
CA LEU A 164 -6.39 -18.59 8.34
C LEU A 164 -7.25 -19.46 9.25
N GLU A 165 -8.20 -20.20 8.66
CA GLU A 165 -8.91 -21.24 9.39
C GLU A 165 -7.85 -22.21 9.94
N GLN A 166 -7.82 -22.38 11.26
CA GLN A 166 -6.98 -23.41 11.84
C GLN A 166 -7.56 -24.76 11.40
N GLU A 167 -6.78 -25.58 10.70
CA GLU A 167 -7.16 -26.98 10.51
C GLU A 167 -7.40 -27.57 11.91
N PRO A 168 -8.56 -28.19 12.16
CA PRO A 168 -8.77 -28.90 13.41
C PRO A 168 -7.66 -29.94 13.54
N ALA A 169 -7.00 -29.97 14.69
CA ALA A 169 -5.95 -30.94 14.98
C ALA A 169 -6.45 -32.35 14.63
N ARG A 170 -5.76 -33.00 13.69
CA ARG A 170 -6.03 -34.40 13.32
C ARG A 170 -5.67 -35.35 14.45
#